data_AF-A0A133NXW6-F1
#
_entry.id   AF-A0A133NXW6-F1
#
_cell.length_a   1.000
_cell.length_b   1.000
_cell.length_c   1.000
_cell.angle_alpha   90.00
_cell.angle_beta   90.00
_cell.angle_gamma   90.00
#
_symmetry.space_group_name_H-M   'P 1'
#
loop_
_entity.id
_entity.type
_entity.pdbx_description
1 polymer ?
#
loop_
_entity_poly.entity_id
_entity_poly.type
_entity_poly.pdbx_seq_one_letter_code
_entity_poly.pdbx_strand_id
1 'polypeptide(L)'
;MAEIVLRNEFQLRGLGDVVAVRSSGVSDEEYGNPIDRRAQRELTKRGYRLPVSHFAHRIEADEIAETNLFLPMTASHMRSLLRLLPAEKRELVHMYRAFDPSLPKPQPGREMLLDLADPWY
;
A
#
# COMPACT_ATOMS: atom_id res chain seq x y z
N MET A 1 -6.21 -4.59 0.48
CA MET A 1 -7.27 -3.65 0.96
C MET A 1 -7.00 -2.21 0.55
N ALA A 2 -5.85 -1.64 0.87
CA ALA A 2 -5.56 -0.22 0.62
C ALA A 2 -5.71 0.20 -0.85
N GLU A 3 -5.25 -0.61 -1.81
CA GLU A 3 -5.44 -0.33 -3.25
C GLU A 3 -6.92 -0.12 -3.61
N ILE A 4 -7.80 -1.00 -3.14
CA ILE A 4 -9.24 -0.95 -3.45
C ILE A 4 -9.85 0.32 -2.89
N VAL A 5 -9.54 0.65 -1.63
CA VAL A 5 -10.05 1.86 -0.97
C VAL A 5 -9.53 3.11 -1.69
N LEU A 6 -8.22 3.23 -1.91
CA LEU A 6 -7.62 4.39 -2.57
C LEU A 6 -8.14 4.57 -4.00
N ARG A 7 -8.21 3.49 -4.79
CA ARG A 7 -8.73 3.54 -6.16
C ARG A 7 -10.18 4.04 -6.18
N ASN A 8 -11.02 3.53 -5.27
CA ASN A 8 -12.40 3.99 -5.14
C ASN A 8 -12.46 5.49 -4.77
N GLU A 9 -11.65 5.93 -3.79
CA GLU A 9 -11.64 7.33 -3.37
C GLU A 9 -11.17 8.29 -4.47
N PHE A 10 -10.20 7.89 -5.30
CA PHE A 10 -9.79 8.65 -6.48
C PHE A 10 -10.90 8.70 -7.54
N GLN A 11 -11.56 7.58 -7.81
CA GLN A 11 -12.70 7.53 -8.74
C GLN A 11 -13.83 8.46 -8.30
N LEU A 12 -14.22 8.42 -7.02
CA LEU A 12 -15.27 9.28 -6.48
C LEU A 12 -14.94 10.78 -6.57
N ARG A 13 -13.66 11.14 -6.61
CA ARG A 13 -13.17 12.52 -6.74
C ARG A 13 -12.84 12.92 -8.19
N GLY A 14 -13.13 12.06 -9.17
CA GLY A 14 -12.86 12.35 -10.58
C GLY A 14 -11.38 12.29 -10.97
N LEU A 15 -10.55 11.60 -10.18
CA LEU A 15 -9.10 11.48 -10.39
C LEU A 15 -8.69 10.10 -10.97
N GLY A 16 -9.66 9.23 -11.26
CA GLY A 16 -9.40 7.87 -11.74
C GLY A 16 -8.64 7.79 -13.06
N ASP A 17 -8.73 8.82 -13.90
CA ASP A 17 -8.07 8.86 -15.22
C ASP A 17 -6.64 9.43 -15.17
N VAL A 18 -6.25 10.02 -14.04
CA VAL A 18 -4.94 10.66 -13.84
C VAL A 18 -4.10 9.97 -12.77
N VAL A 19 -4.68 9.08 -11.97
CA VAL A 19 -3.98 8.30 -10.93
C VAL A 19 -4.22 6.81 -11.13
N ALA A 20 -3.15 6.07 -11.36
CA ALA A 20 -3.14 4.61 -11.28
C ALA A 20 -2.73 4.17 -9.87
N VAL A 21 -3.48 3.23 -9.29
CA VAL A 21 -3.16 2.63 -7.98
C VAL A 21 -2.94 1.14 -8.16
N ARG A 22 -1.78 0.65 -7.73
CA ARG A 22 -1.41 -0.77 -7.66
C ARG A 22 -0.96 -1.10 -6.23
N SER A 23 -0.95 -2.37 -5.87
CA SER A 23 -0.35 -2.87 -4.63
C SER A 23 0.42 -4.14 -4.89
N SER A 24 1.50 -4.29 -4.14
CA SER A 24 2.45 -5.38 -4.25
C SER A 24 3.10 -5.65 -2.88
N GLY A 25 3.57 -6.87 -2.69
CA GLY A 25 4.32 -7.31 -1.52
C GLY A 25 5.80 -6.94 -1.60
N VAL A 26 6.43 -6.74 -0.44
CA VAL A 26 7.89 -6.58 -0.32
C VAL A 26 8.62 -7.90 -0.05
N SER A 27 7.86 -8.97 0.22
CA SER A 27 8.32 -10.35 0.40
C SER A 27 7.45 -11.30 -0.44
N ASP A 28 7.96 -12.52 -0.65
CA ASP A 28 7.29 -13.57 -1.44
C ASP A 28 6.32 -14.41 -0.60
N GLU A 29 6.13 -14.09 0.69
CA GLU A 29 5.40 -14.91 1.67
C GLU A 29 3.91 -15.08 1.34
N GLU A 30 3.34 -14.14 0.57
CA GLU A 30 1.92 -14.15 0.18
C GLU A 30 1.71 -14.35 -1.33
N TYR A 31 2.76 -14.71 -2.09
CA TYR A 31 2.69 -14.77 -3.55
C TYR A 31 1.58 -15.70 -4.04
N GLY A 32 0.70 -15.18 -4.90
CA GLY A 32 -0.40 -15.92 -5.53
C GLY A 32 -1.65 -16.07 -4.68
N ASN A 33 -1.65 -15.62 -3.42
CA ASN A 33 -2.83 -15.69 -2.58
C ASN A 33 -3.88 -14.64 -2.99
N PRO A 34 -5.17 -14.98 -3.00
CA PRO A 34 -6.23 -13.99 -3.12
C PRO A 34 -6.29 -13.11 -1.87
N ILE A 35 -7.04 -12.00 -1.94
CA ILE A 35 -7.34 -11.16 -0.77
C ILE A 35 -7.84 -12.03 0.38
N ASP A 36 -7.33 -11.82 1.60
CA ASP A 36 -7.81 -12.54 2.80
C ASP A 36 -9.34 -12.45 2.94
N ARG A 37 -9.98 -13.55 3.36
CA ARG A 37 -11.45 -13.62 3.44
C ARG A 37 -12.03 -12.59 4.40
N ARG A 38 -11.33 -12.22 5.48
CA ARG A 38 -11.82 -11.21 6.43
C ARG A 38 -11.71 -9.81 5.82
N ALA A 39 -10.63 -9.52 5.11
CA ALA A 39 -10.48 -8.31 4.31
C ALA A 39 -11.58 -8.19 3.24
N GLN A 40 -11.88 -9.28 2.50
CA GLN A 40 -12.98 -9.30 1.54
C GLN A 40 -14.32 -8.98 2.20
N ARG A 41 -14.66 -9.66 3.30
CA ARG A 41 -15.90 -9.42 4.05
C ARG A 41 -16.04 -7.96 4.47
N GLU A 42 -14.95 -7.40 4.98
CA GLU A 42 -14.93 -6.05 5.55
C GLU A 42 -14.99 -4.95 4.47
N LEU A 43 -14.41 -5.21 3.29
CA LEU A 43 -14.56 -4.38 2.10
C LEU A 43 -16.00 -4.44 1.56
N THR A 44 -16.56 -5.64 1.36
CA THR A 44 -17.92 -5.83 0.87
C THR A 44 -18.96 -5.21 1.81
N LYS A 45 -18.79 -5.35 3.13
CA LYS A 45 -19.66 -4.72 4.14
C LYS A 45 -19.72 -3.19 4.00
N ARG A 46 -18.64 -2.57 3.54
CA ARG A 46 -18.55 -1.12 3.29
C ARG A 46 -18.95 -0.71 1.86
N GLY A 47 -19.42 -1.64 1.04
CA GLY A 47 -19.88 -1.37 -0.32
C GLY A 47 -18.78 -1.31 -1.38
N TYR A 48 -17.54 -1.71 -1.06
CA TYR A 48 -16.48 -1.76 -2.05
C TYR A 48 -16.67 -2.94 -3.01
N ARG A 49 -16.44 -2.70 -4.30
CA ARG A 49 -16.37 -3.75 -5.31
C ARG A 49 -15.01 -4.41 -5.26
N LEU A 50 -14.99 -5.74 -5.10
CA LEU A 50 -13.76 -6.51 -5.13
C LEU A 50 -13.36 -6.79 -6.59
N PRO A 51 -12.09 -6.61 -6.96
CA PRO A 51 -11.59 -7.02 -8.27
C PRO A 51 -11.73 -8.54 -8.44
N VAL A 52 -12.11 -8.98 -9.64
CA VAL A 52 -12.27 -10.40 -10.00
C VAL A 52 -10.94 -11.15 -9.95
N SER A 53 -9.84 -10.41 -10.18
CA SER A 53 -8.47 -10.88 -10.10
C SER A 53 -7.62 -9.88 -9.32
N HIS A 54 -7.30 -10.20 -8.08
CA HIS A 54 -6.28 -9.49 -7.31
C HIS A 54 -5.52 -10.54 -6.51
N PHE A 55 -4.30 -10.79 -6.98
CA PHE A 55 -3.38 -11.74 -6.40
C PHE A 55 -2.23 -10.96 -5.82
N ALA A 56 -1.80 -11.33 -4.63
CA ALA A 56 -0.57 -10.79 -4.09
C ALA A 56 0.59 -11.23 -4.99
N HIS A 57 1.37 -10.28 -5.47
CA HIS A 57 2.63 -10.49 -6.14
C HIS A 57 3.70 -9.63 -5.48
N ARG A 58 4.96 -9.99 -5.66
CA ARG A 58 6.08 -9.17 -5.20
C ARG A 58 6.29 -8.01 -6.16
N ILE A 59 6.69 -6.86 -5.63
CA ILE A 59 7.01 -5.71 -6.46
C ILE A 59 8.07 -6.01 -7.53
N GLU A 60 7.75 -5.68 -8.77
CA GLU A 60 8.61 -5.90 -9.94
C GLU A 60 9.39 -4.64 -10.37
N ALA A 61 10.39 -4.80 -11.24
CA ALA A 61 11.30 -3.73 -11.63
C ALA A 61 10.60 -2.64 -12.47
N ASP A 62 9.67 -3.04 -13.33
CA ASP A 62 8.81 -2.15 -14.12
C ASP A 62 7.86 -1.35 -13.21
N GLU A 63 7.26 -2.00 -12.20
CA GLU A 63 6.44 -1.32 -11.20
C GLU A 63 7.24 -0.27 -10.44
N ILE A 64 8.49 -0.58 -10.05
CA ILE A 64 9.39 0.39 -9.43
C ILE A 64 9.67 1.58 -10.36
N ALA A 65 9.91 1.32 -11.65
CA ALA A 65 10.20 2.35 -12.63
C ALA A 65 9.00 3.29 -12.86
N GLU A 66 7.79 2.74 -12.98
CA GLU A 66 6.54 3.48 -13.21
C GLU A 66 6.03 4.20 -11.97
N THR A 67 6.33 3.70 -10.77
CA THR A 67 5.79 4.25 -9.53
C THR A 67 6.43 5.60 -9.17
N ASN A 68 5.58 6.57 -8.86
CA ASN A 68 5.94 7.92 -8.44
C ASN A 68 5.65 8.19 -6.95
N LEU A 69 5.02 7.26 -6.25
CA LEU A 69 4.74 7.33 -4.81
C LEU A 69 4.60 5.92 -4.24
N PHE A 70 5.44 5.57 -3.27
CA PHE A 70 5.36 4.30 -2.57
C PHE A 70 4.79 4.49 -1.16
N LEU A 71 3.83 3.65 -0.79
CA LEU A 71 3.10 3.74 0.47
C LEU A 71 3.24 2.46 1.32
N PRO A 72 4.42 2.19 1.93
CA PRO A 72 4.57 1.08 2.85
C PRO A 72 3.61 1.20 4.05
N MET A 73 3.00 0.07 4.42
CA MET A 73 2.05 -0.01 5.53
C MET A 73 2.71 -0.06 6.91
N THR A 74 3.98 -0.50 6.98
CA THR A 74 4.76 -0.63 8.21
C THR A 74 6.21 -0.18 7.97
N ALA A 75 6.92 0.18 9.04
CA ALA A 75 8.34 0.51 9.01
C ALA A 75 9.17 -0.70 8.54
N SER A 76 8.71 -1.92 8.81
CA SER A 76 9.33 -3.13 8.26
C SER A 76 9.20 -3.18 6.74
N HIS A 77 8.00 -2.91 6.19
CA HIS A 77 7.79 -2.82 4.74
C HIS A 77 8.65 -1.71 4.13
N MET A 78 8.71 -0.54 4.77
CA MET A 78 9.53 0.58 4.31
C MET A 78 11.01 0.18 4.22
N ARG A 79 11.57 -0.42 5.26
CA ARG A 79 12.97 -0.88 5.25
C ARG A 79 13.23 -1.91 4.15
N SER A 80 12.30 -2.85 3.94
CA SER A 80 12.42 -3.86 2.88
C SER A 80 12.37 -3.23 1.49
N LEU A 81 11.42 -2.32 1.26
CA LEU A 81 11.29 -1.58 0.02
C LEU A 81 12.54 -0.74 -0.29
N LEU A 82 13.10 -0.02 0.69
CA LEU A 82 14.30 0.79 0.50
C LEU A 82 15.55 -0.01 0.09
N ARG A 83 15.61 -1.32 0.40
CA ARG A 83 16.67 -2.22 -0.07
C ARG A 83 16.50 -2.63 -1.54
N LEU A 84 15.27 -2.61 -2.05
CA LEU A 84 14.94 -2.96 -3.44
C LEU A 84 15.03 -1.75 -4.37
N LEU A 85 14.76 -0.55 -3.86
CA LEU A 85 14.68 0.66 -4.67
C LEU A 85 16.06 1.23 -5.05
N PRO A 86 16.20 1.76 -6.29
CA PRO A 86 17.34 2.57 -6.67
C PRO A 86 17.33 3.89 -5.88
N ALA A 87 18.50 4.51 -5.72
CA ALA A 87 18.70 5.62 -4.78
C ALA A 87 17.78 6.82 -5.06
N GLU A 88 17.59 7.15 -6.33
CA GLU A 88 16.75 8.23 -6.84
C GLU A 88 15.25 8.05 -6.56
N LYS A 89 14.78 6.81 -6.32
CA LYS A 89 13.36 6.55 -6.00
C LYS A 89 13.07 6.60 -4.50
N ARG A 90 14.10 6.64 -3.64
CA ARG A 90 13.92 6.53 -2.18
C ARG A 90 13.19 7.72 -1.56
N GLU A 91 13.28 8.89 -2.18
CA GLU A 91 12.54 10.08 -1.74
C GLU A 91 11.03 9.98 -1.96
N LEU A 92 10.59 9.08 -2.83
CA LEU A 92 9.18 8.84 -3.14
C LEU A 92 8.50 7.89 -2.14
N VAL A 93 9.23 7.44 -1.10
CA VAL A 93 8.73 6.48 -0.12
C VAL A 93 8.22 7.21 1.11
N HIS A 94 6.92 7.09 1.37
CA HIS A 94 6.27 7.68 2.54
C HIS A 94 5.36 6.66 3.22
N MET A 95 5.48 6.52 4.55
CA MET A 95 4.58 5.67 5.33
C MET A 95 3.12 6.01 5.03
N TYR A 96 2.26 5.00 4.81
CA TYR A 96 0.86 5.23 4.45
C TYR A 96 0.15 6.16 5.44
N ARG A 97 0.37 5.94 6.75
CA ARG A 97 -0.24 6.74 7.81
C ARG A 97 0.44 8.10 8.04
N ALA A 98 1.50 8.45 7.31
CA ALA A 98 2.09 9.80 7.37
C ALA A 98 1.15 10.88 6.81
N PHE A 99 0.14 10.49 6.03
CA PHE A 99 -0.89 11.37 5.48
C PHE A 99 -2.12 11.53 6.40
N ASP A 100 -2.15 10.87 7.55
CA ASP A 100 -3.22 11.03 8.53
C ASP A 100 -3.02 12.35 9.29
N PRO A 101 -3.89 13.36 9.11
CA PRO A 101 -3.73 14.66 9.75
C PRO A 101 -3.92 14.61 11.27
N SER A 102 -4.49 13.52 11.80
CA SER A 102 -4.68 13.33 13.24
C SER A 102 -3.45 12.78 13.96
N LEU A 103 -2.46 12.28 13.21
CA LEU A 103 -1.25 11.70 13.78
C LEU A 103 -0.11 12.71 13.86
N PRO A 104 0.65 12.73 14.97
CA PRO A 104 1.87 13.52 15.01
C PRO A 104 2.89 12.97 14.01
N LYS A 105 3.63 13.86 13.36
CA LYS A 105 4.77 13.45 12.53
C LYS A 105 5.84 12.84 13.43
N PRO A 106 6.24 11.57 13.22
CA PRO A 106 7.28 10.95 14.03
C PRO A 106 8.63 11.60 13.72
N GLN A 107 9.54 11.56 14.70
CA GLN A 107 10.95 11.88 14.46
C GLN A 107 11.56 10.83 13.50
N PRO A 108 12.62 11.19 12.74
CA PRO A 108 13.37 10.21 11.94
C PRO A 108 13.78 8.99 12.78
N GLY A 109 13.59 7.78 12.25
CA GLY A 109 13.86 6.53 12.95
C GLY A 109 12.74 6.05 13.89
N ARG A 110 11.61 6.77 13.94
CA ARG A 110 10.42 6.39 14.72
C ARG A 110 9.21 6.09 13.83
N GLU A 111 9.45 5.69 12.58
CA GLU A 111 8.42 5.40 11.58
C GLU A 111 7.45 4.30 12.04
N MET A 112 7.89 3.39 12.93
CA MET A 112 7.05 2.34 13.54
C MET A 112 5.80 2.87 14.26
N LEU A 113 5.81 4.14 14.68
CA LEU A 113 4.63 4.79 15.27
C LEU A 113 3.50 5.00 14.25
N LEU A 114 3.83 4.94 12.95
CA LEU A 114 2.90 5.03 11.83
C LEU A 114 2.55 3.66 11.24
N ASP A 115 2.91 2.57 11.90
CA ASP A 115 2.53 1.24 11.43
C ASP A 115 1.00 1.13 11.39
N LEU A 116 0.50 0.61 10.27
CA LEU A 116 -0.86 0.12 10.20
C LEU A 116 -0.87 -1.26 10.84
N ALA A 117 -1.55 -1.37 11.99
CA ALA A 117 -1.62 -2.60 12.74
C ALA A 117 -2.13 -3.74 11.85
N ASP A 118 -1.45 -4.88 11.93
CA ASP A 118 -1.81 -6.04 11.16
C ASP A 118 -3.07 -6.70 11.78
N PRO A 119 -4.19 -6.82 11.03
CA PRO A 119 -5.41 -7.46 11.52
C PRO A 119 -5.31 -8.99 11.68
N TRP A 120 -4.15 -9.61 11.39
CA TRP A 120 -3.93 -11.05 11.60
C TRP A 120 -3.85 -11.46 13.08
N TYR A 121 -3.52 -10.53 13.99
CA TYR A 121 -3.38 -10.73 15.44
C TYR A 121 -4.43 -9.94 16.24
#